data_AF-A0A1V5XBD5-F1
#
_entry.id   AF-A0A1V5XBD5-F1
#
_cell.length_a   1.000
_cell.length_b   1.000
_cell.length_c   1.000
_cell.angle_alpha   90.00
_cell.angle_beta   90.00
_cell.angle_gamma   90.00
#
_symmetry.space_group_name_H-M   'P 1'
#
loop_
_entity.id
_entity.type
_entity.pdbx_description
1 polymer ?
#
loop_
_entity_poly.entity_id
_entity_poly.type
_entity_poly.pdbx_seq_one_letter_code
_entity_poly.pdbx_strand_id
1 'polypeptide(L)'
;MKKAGLLVALILVFSVVSFAQGDNLIIDDFETPIIKGLDGTIDYGSGNGSSVEVSSEPKIKYSKDSSLKVVYNAVAGGYMWIARGFDLDAQNAGWLVDPQDIIWDDYSALAFYMYGSDSKNRIAVDVKDSGNEVWRFIINDDFNGWREVVCPFEQFAVRDDWQPESSDKNSIINFPLKSYQFEPLPESSGTLYFDRVELIKK
;
A
#
# COMPACT_ATOMS: atom_id res chain seq x y z
N MET A 1 -48.30 -36.69 49.21
CA MET A 1 -46.89 -36.80 48.73
C MET A 1 -46.82 -36.35 47.27
N LYS A 2 -46.42 -35.11 47.01
CA LYS A 2 -46.02 -34.64 45.67
C LYS A 2 -44.76 -33.80 45.85
N LYS A 3 -43.64 -34.30 45.31
CA LYS A 3 -42.31 -33.69 45.40
C LYS A 3 -42.27 -32.50 44.45
N ALA A 4 -42.01 -31.30 44.95
CA ALA A 4 -41.67 -30.14 44.15
C ALA A 4 -40.17 -30.22 43.80
N GLY A 5 -39.87 -30.43 42.52
CA GLY A 5 -38.49 -30.41 42.01
C GLY A 5 -38.04 -28.97 41.81
N LEU A 6 -36.97 -28.58 42.49
CA LEU A 6 -36.28 -27.32 42.31
C LEU A 6 -35.41 -27.41 41.04
N LEU A 7 -35.74 -26.66 40.00
CA LEU A 7 -34.93 -26.57 38.79
C LEU A 7 -33.86 -25.48 39.03
N VAL A 8 -32.60 -25.89 39.18
CA VAL A 8 -31.45 -24.97 39.23
C VAL A 8 -31.02 -24.67 37.81
N ALA A 9 -31.26 -23.44 37.34
CA ALA A 9 -30.74 -22.96 36.07
C ALA A 9 -29.27 -22.59 36.22
N LEU A 10 -28.39 -23.37 35.59
CA LEU A 10 -26.96 -23.08 35.50
C LEU A 10 -26.74 -22.04 34.40
N ILE A 11 -26.45 -20.79 34.78
CA ILE A 11 -26.07 -19.75 33.82
C ILE A 11 -24.58 -19.91 33.52
N LEU A 12 -24.27 -20.44 32.35
CA LEU A 12 -22.91 -20.46 31.80
C LEU A 12 -22.60 -19.07 31.24
N VAL A 13 -21.78 -18.30 31.96
CA VAL A 13 -21.21 -17.04 31.46
C VAL A 13 -20.04 -17.41 30.55
N PHE A 14 -20.26 -17.37 29.23
CA PHE A 14 -19.16 -17.35 28.28
C PHE A 14 -18.51 -15.98 28.32
N SER A 15 -17.39 -15.86 29.02
CA SER A 15 -16.48 -14.73 28.85
C SER A 15 -15.86 -14.81 27.46
N VAL A 16 -16.42 -14.08 26.51
CA VAL A 16 -15.77 -13.82 25.22
C VAL A 16 -14.60 -12.89 25.53
N VAL A 17 -13.39 -13.45 25.55
CA VAL A 17 -12.17 -12.65 25.54
C VAL A 17 -12.03 -12.15 24.11
N SER A 18 -12.58 -10.97 23.82
CA SER A 18 -12.19 -10.22 22.62
C SER A 18 -10.74 -9.83 22.80
N PHE A 19 -9.83 -10.53 22.14
CA PHE A 19 -8.53 -9.95 21.86
C PHE A 19 -8.79 -8.72 20.99
N ALA A 20 -8.49 -7.54 21.51
CA ALA A 20 -8.36 -6.36 20.69
C ALA A 20 -7.20 -6.64 19.73
N GLN A 21 -7.53 -7.04 18.51
CA GLN A 21 -6.57 -7.05 17.41
C GLN A 21 -6.05 -5.62 17.33
N GLY A 22 -4.74 -5.43 17.57
CA GLY A 22 -4.18 -4.09 17.61
C GLY A 22 -4.44 -3.39 16.27
N ASP A 23 -4.63 -2.08 16.31
CA ASP A 23 -4.89 -1.32 15.09
C ASP A 23 -3.72 -1.47 14.09
N ASN A 24 -4.04 -1.49 12.79
CA ASN A 24 -3.08 -1.42 11.68
C ASN A 24 -2.24 -0.13 11.77
N LEU A 25 -1.02 -0.15 11.26
CA LEU A 25 -0.14 1.02 11.29
C LEU A 25 -0.26 1.82 10.00
N ILE A 26 -0.85 3.00 10.06
CA ILE A 26 -0.91 3.91 8.90
C ILE A 26 0.50 4.48 8.67
N ILE A 27 1.03 4.32 7.45
CA ILE A 27 2.34 4.84 7.04
C ILE A 27 2.21 6.02 6.07
N ASP A 28 1.08 6.15 5.38
CA ASP A 28 0.76 7.32 4.55
C ASP A 28 -0.75 7.46 4.40
N ASP A 29 -1.29 8.65 4.63
CA ASP A 29 -2.72 8.95 4.48
C ASP A 29 -2.98 10.05 3.44
N PHE A 30 -1.93 10.52 2.75
CA PHE A 30 -2.00 11.59 1.75
C PHE A 30 -2.62 12.91 2.24
N GLU A 31 -2.57 13.16 3.55
CA GLU A 31 -2.97 14.43 4.15
C GLU A 31 -1.85 15.49 4.08
N THR A 32 -0.61 15.05 3.85
CA THR A 32 0.48 15.95 3.49
C THR A 32 0.28 16.41 2.05
N PRO A 33 0.31 17.74 1.76
CA PRO A 33 0.14 18.25 0.41
C PRO A 33 1.10 17.58 -0.58
N ILE A 34 0.59 17.22 -1.77
CA ILE A 34 1.39 16.67 -2.84
C ILE A 34 2.19 17.79 -3.52
N ILE A 35 3.49 17.87 -3.19
CA ILE A 35 4.46 18.83 -3.75
C ILE A 35 5.40 18.05 -4.67
N LYS A 36 5.63 18.56 -5.88
CA LYS A 36 6.41 17.92 -6.94
C LYS A 36 7.85 18.40 -6.95
N GLY A 37 8.73 17.61 -7.55
CA GLY A 37 10.14 17.95 -7.76
C GLY A 37 11.05 17.50 -6.63
N LEU A 38 12.33 17.91 -6.70
CA LEU A 38 13.38 17.43 -5.80
C LEU A 38 13.08 17.69 -4.32
N ASP A 39 12.54 18.86 -3.99
CA ASP A 39 12.14 19.22 -2.62
C ASP A 39 10.68 18.79 -2.31
N GLY A 40 10.13 17.92 -3.15
CA GLY A 40 8.73 17.48 -3.11
C GLY A 40 8.43 16.42 -2.05
N THR A 41 7.15 16.13 -1.88
CA THR A 41 6.60 15.16 -0.92
C THR A 41 6.18 13.86 -1.60
N ILE A 42 6.47 13.69 -2.88
CA ILE A 42 6.24 12.46 -3.64
C ILE A 42 7.31 12.34 -4.71
N ASP A 43 7.89 11.15 -4.82
CA ASP A 43 8.80 10.84 -5.92
C ASP A 43 7.97 10.21 -7.04
N TYR A 44 8.01 10.80 -8.22
CA TYR A 44 7.26 10.28 -9.35
C TYR A 44 7.93 10.64 -10.67
N GLY A 45 7.69 9.81 -11.67
CA GLY A 45 8.18 10.07 -13.02
C GLY A 45 7.80 8.99 -14.00
N SER A 46 8.19 9.18 -15.26
CA SER A 46 7.97 8.24 -16.34
C SER A 46 9.10 8.26 -17.35
N GLY A 47 9.20 7.19 -18.14
CA GLY A 47 10.17 7.06 -19.22
C GLY A 47 9.57 6.50 -20.50
N ASN A 48 10.38 6.47 -21.56
CA ASN A 48 10.06 5.88 -22.86
C ASN A 48 8.72 6.35 -23.45
N GLY A 49 8.44 7.65 -23.36
CA GLY A 49 7.23 8.26 -23.94
C GLY A 49 5.96 8.08 -23.11
N SER A 50 6.01 7.41 -21.96
CA SER A 50 4.92 7.40 -20.99
C SER A 50 4.84 8.74 -20.24
N SER A 51 3.67 9.04 -19.68
CA SER A 51 3.45 10.21 -18.83
C SER A 51 2.68 9.85 -17.58
N VAL A 52 2.99 10.55 -16.49
CA VAL A 52 2.26 10.47 -15.23
C VAL A 52 2.23 11.84 -14.56
N GLU A 53 1.11 12.17 -13.94
CA GLU A 53 0.93 13.36 -13.12
C GLU A 53 0.24 12.99 -11.81
N VAL A 54 0.69 13.60 -10.72
CA VAL A 54 0.18 13.36 -9.36
C VAL A 54 -0.35 14.64 -8.72
N SER A 55 -1.39 14.52 -7.89
CA SER A 55 -1.97 15.64 -7.15
C SER A 55 -2.83 15.17 -5.98
N SER A 56 -3.07 16.03 -4.99
CA SER A 56 -4.10 15.79 -3.97
C SER A 56 -5.52 15.92 -4.56
N GLU A 57 -6.44 15.03 -4.19
CA GLU A 57 -7.85 15.06 -4.59
C GLU A 57 -8.79 15.12 -3.37
N PRO A 58 -9.50 16.24 -3.13
CA PRO A 58 -10.33 16.40 -1.95
C PRO A 58 -11.76 15.85 -2.10
N LYS A 59 -12.20 15.46 -3.32
CA LYS A 59 -13.58 15.02 -3.59
C LYS A 59 -13.72 13.51 -3.69
N ILE A 60 -12.74 12.84 -4.28
CA ILE A 60 -12.69 11.38 -4.40
C ILE A 60 -11.65 10.90 -3.40
N LYS A 61 -12.10 10.65 -2.16
CA LYS A 61 -11.24 10.24 -1.04
C LYS A 61 -11.93 9.16 -0.23
N TYR A 62 -11.14 8.32 0.41
CA TYR A 62 -11.60 7.28 1.32
C TYR A 62 -11.63 7.81 2.75
N SER A 63 -10.57 8.52 3.17
CA SER A 63 -10.42 9.03 4.53
C SER A 63 -10.08 10.52 4.55
N LYS A 64 -10.39 11.17 5.69
CA LYS A 64 -10.00 12.56 6.01
C LYS A 64 -10.18 13.57 4.87
N ASP A 65 -9.14 14.29 4.44
CA ASP A 65 -9.27 15.50 3.62
C ASP A 65 -8.89 15.29 2.15
N SER A 66 -7.97 14.38 1.82
CA SER A 66 -7.65 14.09 0.41
C SER A 66 -7.06 12.71 0.15
N SER A 67 -7.21 12.24 -1.09
CA SER A 67 -6.47 11.08 -1.61
C SER A 67 -5.35 11.51 -2.55
N LEU A 68 -4.47 10.56 -2.89
CA LEU A 68 -3.56 10.67 -4.02
C LEU A 68 -4.31 10.40 -5.32
N LYS A 69 -4.30 11.36 -6.24
CA LYS A 69 -4.73 11.17 -7.63
C LYS A 69 -3.54 10.97 -8.54
N VAL A 70 -3.62 9.96 -9.40
CA VAL A 70 -2.63 9.65 -10.43
C VAL A 70 -3.30 9.68 -11.79
N VAL A 71 -2.88 10.57 -12.69
CA VAL A 71 -3.33 10.61 -14.09
C VAL A 71 -2.17 10.12 -14.96
N TYR A 72 -2.39 9.08 -15.76
CA TYR A 72 -1.29 8.41 -16.46
C TYR A 72 -1.63 7.97 -17.88
N ASN A 73 -0.59 7.83 -18.69
CA ASN A 73 -0.59 7.19 -20.00
C ASN A 73 0.68 6.33 -20.12
N ALA A 74 0.53 5.01 -19.95
CA ALA A 74 1.60 4.02 -20.01
C ALA A 74 1.63 3.40 -21.42
N VAL A 75 2.63 3.76 -22.23
CA VAL A 75 2.77 3.24 -23.60
C VAL A 75 3.59 1.95 -23.62
N ALA A 76 3.51 1.19 -24.70
CA ALA A 76 4.32 -0.03 -24.87
C ALA A 76 5.83 0.27 -24.73
N GLY A 77 6.53 -0.50 -23.89
CA GLY A 77 7.94 -0.27 -23.55
C GLY A 77 8.19 0.92 -22.61
N GLY A 78 7.12 1.60 -22.19
CA GLY A 78 7.08 2.63 -21.17
C GLY A 78 7.31 2.11 -19.76
N TYR A 79 7.61 3.03 -18.84
CA TYR A 79 7.59 2.77 -17.40
C TYR A 79 7.24 4.05 -16.65
N MET A 80 6.80 3.90 -15.40
CA MET A 80 6.53 5.02 -14.49
C MET A 80 6.65 4.56 -13.05
N TRP A 81 6.76 5.52 -12.13
CA TRP A 81 6.75 5.27 -10.70
C TRP A 81 6.02 6.40 -9.99
N ILE A 82 5.34 6.04 -8.91
CA ILE A 82 4.76 6.96 -7.94
C ILE A 82 5.09 6.38 -6.55
N ALA A 83 6.10 6.95 -5.89
CA ALA A 83 6.73 6.37 -4.71
C ALA A 83 6.72 7.30 -3.49
N ARG A 84 6.64 6.66 -2.32
CA ARG A 84 6.76 7.29 -1.00
C ARG A 84 7.62 6.41 -0.11
N GLY A 85 8.41 7.05 0.74
CA GLY A 85 9.38 6.41 1.62
C GLY A 85 10.70 7.16 1.63
N PHE A 86 11.77 6.40 1.74
CA PHE A 86 13.12 6.86 2.00
C PHE A 86 14.04 6.40 0.87
N ASP A 87 15.18 7.08 0.71
CA ASP A 87 16.16 6.76 -0.35
C ASP A 87 15.52 6.90 -1.76
N LEU A 88 14.83 8.04 -1.94
CA LEU A 88 14.11 8.48 -3.13
C LEU A 88 14.66 9.83 -3.60
N ASP A 89 14.38 10.21 -4.86
CA ASP A 89 14.85 11.48 -5.40
C ASP A 89 14.14 12.67 -4.73
N ALA A 90 12.83 12.54 -4.44
CA ALA A 90 12.09 13.54 -3.69
C ALA A 90 12.46 13.52 -2.19
N GLN A 91 13.07 14.59 -1.70
CA GLN A 91 13.68 14.65 -0.37
C GLN A 91 12.68 14.57 0.79
N ASN A 92 11.42 14.96 0.57
CA ASN A 92 10.39 15.00 1.61
C ASN A 92 9.28 13.95 1.40
N ALA A 93 9.56 12.88 0.66
CA ALA A 93 8.59 11.82 0.33
C ALA A 93 8.40 10.75 1.44
N GLY A 94 8.94 10.99 2.63
CA GLY A 94 8.90 10.07 3.77
C GLY A 94 7.50 9.64 4.21
N TRP A 95 7.48 8.54 4.97
CA TRP A 95 6.26 8.06 5.64
C TRP A 95 5.95 8.85 6.90
N LEU A 96 4.75 8.67 7.44
CA LEU A 96 4.32 9.24 8.72
C LEU A 96 5.08 8.66 9.92
N VAL A 97 5.75 7.53 9.74
CA VAL A 97 6.52 6.80 10.74
C VAL A 97 7.89 6.48 10.14
N ASP A 98 8.96 6.60 10.94
CA ASP A 98 10.29 6.16 10.52
C ASP A 98 10.30 4.61 10.44
N PRO A 99 10.67 4.00 9.29
CA PRO A 99 10.73 2.55 9.13
C PRO A 99 11.57 1.85 10.19
N GLN A 100 12.56 2.53 10.76
CA GLN A 100 13.42 1.98 11.80
C GLN A 100 12.73 1.88 13.16
N ASP A 101 11.67 2.64 13.38
CA ASP A 101 10.87 2.59 14.61
C ASP A 101 9.77 1.51 14.54
N ILE A 102 9.60 0.85 13.39
CA ILE A 102 8.59 -0.18 13.17
C ILE A 102 9.12 -1.55 13.63
N ILE A 103 8.35 -2.24 14.47
CA ILE A 103 8.57 -3.66 14.80
C ILE A 103 7.98 -4.51 13.67
N TRP A 104 8.74 -4.70 12.59
CA TRP A 104 8.27 -5.35 11.35
C TRP A 104 7.72 -6.76 11.55
N ASP A 105 8.22 -7.49 12.55
CA ASP A 105 7.73 -8.82 12.90
C ASP A 105 6.27 -8.85 13.35
N ASP A 106 5.65 -7.70 13.68
CA ASP A 106 4.23 -7.61 14.03
C ASP A 106 3.30 -7.53 12.80
N TYR A 107 3.84 -7.34 11.59
CA TYR A 107 3.07 -7.05 10.38
C TYR A 107 3.26 -8.11 9.28
N SER A 108 2.22 -8.35 8.49
CA SER A 108 2.19 -9.40 7.44
C SER A 108 1.93 -8.90 6.03
N ALA A 109 1.45 -7.66 5.88
CA ALA A 109 1.09 -7.12 4.58
C ALA A 109 1.23 -5.60 4.54
N LEU A 110 1.43 -5.08 3.32
CA LEU A 110 1.11 -3.71 2.96
C LEU A 110 -0.35 -3.68 2.49
N ALA A 111 -1.12 -2.69 2.91
CA ALA A 111 -2.47 -2.47 2.41
C ALA A 111 -2.69 -0.99 2.08
N PHE A 112 -3.67 -0.75 1.22
CA PHE A 112 -4.11 0.59 0.86
C PHE A 112 -5.53 0.54 0.31
N TYR A 113 -6.21 1.68 0.28
CA TYR A 113 -7.49 1.82 -0.40
C TYR A 113 -7.26 2.32 -1.82
N MET A 114 -7.88 1.66 -2.78
CA MET A 114 -7.90 2.09 -4.18
C MET A 114 -9.34 2.35 -4.61
N TYR A 115 -9.57 3.43 -5.36
CA TYR A 115 -10.85 3.67 -6.02
C TYR A 115 -10.84 3.02 -7.40
N GLY A 116 -11.53 1.88 -7.51
CA GLY A 116 -11.61 1.12 -8.75
C GLY A 116 -12.57 1.73 -9.76
N SER A 117 -12.26 1.55 -11.04
CA SER A 117 -13.06 1.99 -12.19
C SER A 117 -13.49 0.82 -13.08
N ASP A 118 -13.16 -0.41 -12.67
CA ASP A 118 -13.36 -1.65 -13.43
C ASP A 118 -12.66 -1.66 -14.80
N SER A 119 -11.58 -0.89 -14.94
CA SER A 119 -10.86 -0.71 -16.21
C SER A 119 -10.16 -1.96 -16.72
N LYS A 120 -9.98 -2.98 -15.86
CA LYS A 120 -9.14 -4.17 -16.08
C LYS A 120 -7.65 -3.87 -16.28
N ASN A 121 -7.24 -2.63 -16.05
CA ASN A 121 -5.83 -2.26 -16.08
C ASN A 121 -5.09 -2.95 -14.93
N ARG A 122 -3.82 -3.25 -15.19
CA ARG A 122 -2.92 -3.85 -14.20
C ARG A 122 -2.06 -2.77 -13.56
N ILE A 123 -1.91 -2.85 -12.26
CA ILE A 123 -1.05 -1.94 -11.49
C ILE A 123 -0.08 -2.82 -10.70
N ALA A 124 1.21 -2.51 -10.81
CA ALA A 124 2.21 -3.06 -9.91
C ALA A 124 2.28 -2.22 -8.64
N VAL A 125 2.34 -2.91 -7.51
CA VAL A 125 2.72 -2.37 -6.21
C VAL A 125 4.12 -2.89 -5.95
N ASP A 126 5.08 -1.99 -5.95
CA ASP A 126 6.47 -2.34 -5.70
C ASP A 126 6.85 -1.91 -4.27
N VAL A 127 7.69 -2.69 -3.60
CA VAL A 127 8.36 -2.28 -2.36
C VAL A 127 9.87 -2.42 -2.52
N LYS A 128 10.64 -1.45 -2.02
CA LYS A 128 12.10 -1.53 -1.96
C LYS A 128 12.50 -1.93 -0.54
N ASP A 129 13.27 -2.98 -0.42
CA ASP A 129 13.68 -3.54 0.87
C ASP A 129 15.01 -2.92 1.37
N SER A 130 15.48 -3.31 2.56
CA SER A 130 16.72 -2.78 3.13
C SER A 130 17.99 -3.21 2.38
N GLY A 131 17.93 -4.30 1.61
CA GLY A 131 18.97 -4.79 0.69
C GLY A 131 18.95 -4.11 -0.68
N ASN A 132 18.10 -3.10 -0.89
CA ASN A 132 17.82 -2.41 -2.16
C ASN A 132 17.17 -3.31 -3.25
N GLU A 133 16.71 -4.50 -2.91
CA GLU A 133 15.94 -5.34 -3.83
C GLU A 133 14.51 -4.81 -3.95
N VAL A 134 14.01 -4.72 -5.18
CA VAL A 134 12.64 -4.31 -5.49
C VAL A 134 11.78 -5.56 -5.64
N TRP A 135 10.68 -5.57 -4.90
CA TRP A 135 9.71 -6.65 -4.83
C TRP A 135 8.40 -6.15 -5.40
N ARG A 136 7.69 -7.00 -6.15
CA ARG A 136 6.51 -6.66 -6.93
C ARG A 136 5.31 -7.52 -6.60
N PHE A 137 4.17 -6.87 -6.42
CA PHE A 137 2.84 -7.47 -6.34
C PHE A 137 1.95 -6.86 -7.43
N ILE A 138 1.14 -7.67 -8.12
CA ILE A 138 0.29 -7.18 -9.21
C ILE A 138 -1.18 -7.20 -8.80
N ILE A 139 -1.88 -6.08 -9.04
CA ILE A 139 -3.31 -5.95 -8.86
C ILE A 139 -4.00 -5.71 -10.21
N ASN A 140 -5.28 -6.07 -10.29
CA ASN A 140 -6.17 -5.73 -11.40
C ASN A 140 -7.24 -4.76 -10.89
N ASP A 141 -7.53 -3.72 -11.66
CA ASP A 141 -8.73 -2.89 -11.44
C ASP A 141 -9.98 -3.62 -11.94
N ASP A 142 -10.49 -4.55 -11.15
CA ASP A 142 -11.65 -5.40 -11.45
C ASP A 142 -12.89 -5.07 -10.60
N PHE A 143 -12.94 -3.85 -10.07
CA PHE A 143 -13.98 -3.40 -9.16
C PHE A 143 -14.32 -1.93 -9.32
N ASN A 144 -15.46 -1.53 -8.76
CA ASN A 144 -15.92 -0.14 -8.77
C ASN A 144 -15.92 0.43 -7.36
N GLY A 145 -15.48 1.68 -7.22
CA GLY A 145 -15.46 2.41 -5.96
C GLY A 145 -14.30 2.00 -5.04
N TRP A 146 -14.33 2.50 -3.80
CA TRP A 146 -13.28 2.21 -2.82
C TRP A 146 -13.27 0.75 -2.40
N ARG A 147 -12.09 0.13 -2.45
CA ARG A 147 -11.81 -1.19 -1.91
C ARG A 147 -10.43 -1.19 -1.26
N GLU A 148 -10.34 -1.87 -0.13
CA GLU A 148 -9.06 -2.21 0.48
C GLU A 148 -8.36 -3.28 -0.36
N VAL A 149 -7.13 -2.99 -0.74
CA VAL A 149 -6.22 -3.91 -1.41
C VAL A 149 -5.18 -4.33 -0.39
N VAL A 150 -5.06 -5.63 -0.16
CA VAL A 150 -4.08 -6.22 0.76
C VAL A 150 -3.03 -6.96 -0.06
N CYS A 151 -1.77 -6.60 0.14
CA CYS A 151 -0.60 -7.20 -0.50
C CYS A 151 0.24 -7.91 0.57
N PRO A 152 -0.01 -9.22 0.83
CA PRO A 152 0.79 -9.98 1.79
C PRO A 152 2.26 -10.01 1.37
N PHE A 153 3.19 -9.80 2.31
CA PHE A 153 4.63 -9.76 2.00
C PHE A 153 5.12 -11.07 1.36
N GLU A 154 4.55 -12.20 1.77
CA GLU A 154 4.85 -13.52 1.20
C GLU A 154 4.42 -13.71 -0.27
N GLN A 155 3.56 -12.82 -0.79
CA GLN A 155 3.06 -12.89 -2.18
C GLN A 155 3.80 -11.93 -3.11
N PHE A 156 4.70 -11.10 -2.60
CA PHE A 156 5.59 -10.33 -3.45
C PHE A 156 6.61 -11.26 -4.12
N ALA A 157 6.89 -11.01 -5.39
CA ALA A 157 7.98 -11.66 -6.12
C ALA A 157 9.10 -10.64 -6.39
N VAL A 158 10.35 -11.10 -6.45
CA VAL A 158 11.45 -10.24 -6.91
C VAL A 158 11.11 -9.68 -8.30
N ARG A 159 11.23 -8.35 -8.46
CA ARG A 159 11.02 -7.70 -9.76
C ARG A 159 12.08 -8.22 -10.75
N ASP A 160 11.63 -8.80 -11.85
CA ASP A 160 12.46 -9.59 -12.78
C ASP A 160 12.90 -8.81 -14.02
N ASP A 161 12.18 -7.73 -14.37
CA ASP A 161 12.49 -6.86 -15.52
C ASP A 161 13.60 -5.86 -15.22
N TRP A 162 13.76 -5.43 -13.96
CA TRP A 162 14.78 -4.48 -13.54
C TRP A 162 15.03 -4.51 -12.02
N GLN A 163 16.29 -4.28 -11.62
CA GLN A 163 16.73 -4.10 -10.23
C GLN A 163 17.78 -2.97 -10.15
N PRO A 164 17.85 -2.22 -9.04
CA PRO A 164 18.98 -1.33 -8.77
C PRO A 164 20.32 -2.08 -8.81
N GLU A 165 21.38 -1.41 -9.28
CA GLU A 165 22.73 -1.99 -9.26
C GLU A 165 23.21 -2.28 -7.83
N SER A 166 22.76 -1.48 -6.86
CA SER A 166 23.05 -1.61 -5.44
C SER A 166 22.24 -2.70 -4.71
N SER A 167 21.35 -3.41 -5.42
CA SER A 167 20.59 -4.53 -4.85
C SER A 167 21.52 -5.71 -4.53
N ASP A 168 21.35 -6.30 -3.34
CA ASP A 168 22.07 -7.50 -2.94
C ASP A 168 21.61 -8.78 -3.68
N LYS A 169 20.39 -8.75 -4.25
CA LYS A 169 19.77 -9.79 -5.08
C LYS A 169 19.70 -11.14 -4.37
N ASN A 170 19.36 -11.13 -3.08
CA ASN A 170 19.34 -12.32 -2.25
C ASN A 170 17.99 -13.07 -2.29
N SER A 171 16.96 -12.47 -2.90
CA SER A 171 15.60 -13.04 -3.00
C SER A 171 14.98 -13.37 -1.64
N ILE A 172 15.30 -12.56 -0.63
CA ILE A 172 14.70 -12.54 0.71
C ILE A 172 14.26 -11.11 0.96
N ILE A 173 12.99 -10.88 1.31
CA ILE A 173 12.53 -9.52 1.63
C ILE A 173 13.16 -9.05 2.95
N ASN A 174 14.03 -8.04 2.87
CA ASN A 174 14.78 -7.55 4.03
C ASN A 174 14.09 -6.33 4.66
N PHE A 175 13.76 -6.42 5.93
CA PHE A 175 13.20 -5.28 6.69
C PHE A 175 14.33 -4.41 7.30
N PRO A 176 14.08 -3.12 7.59
CA PRO A 176 12.88 -2.37 7.25
C PRO A 176 12.68 -2.18 5.74
N LEU A 177 11.43 -2.06 5.29
CA LEU A 177 11.18 -1.58 3.93
C LEU A 177 11.56 -0.09 3.83
N LYS A 178 12.12 0.32 2.70
CA LYS A 178 12.53 1.69 2.42
C LYS A 178 11.43 2.50 1.76
N SER A 179 10.71 1.92 0.80
CA SER A 179 9.67 2.62 0.05
C SER A 179 8.61 1.67 -0.47
N TYR A 180 7.44 2.23 -0.76
CA TYR A 180 6.43 1.62 -1.60
C TYR A 180 6.25 2.46 -2.88
N GLN A 181 5.79 1.83 -3.94
CA GLN A 181 5.58 2.44 -5.25
C GLN A 181 4.34 1.88 -5.93
N PHE A 182 3.56 2.74 -6.57
CA PHE A 182 2.55 2.36 -7.54
C PHE A 182 3.08 2.54 -8.96
N GLU A 183 2.85 1.55 -9.82
CA GLU A 183 3.23 1.59 -11.24
C GLU A 183 2.08 1.03 -12.08
N PRO A 184 1.25 1.88 -12.71
CA PRO A 184 0.35 1.46 -13.77
C PRO A 184 1.15 0.83 -14.91
N LEU A 185 0.83 -0.42 -15.28
CA LEU A 185 1.63 -1.17 -16.23
C LEU A 185 1.40 -0.69 -17.68
N PRO A 186 2.39 -0.89 -18.58
CA PRO A 186 2.30 -0.50 -19.99
C PRO A 186 1.03 -0.94 -20.71
N GLU A 187 0.73 -0.22 -21.80
CA GLU A 187 -0.44 -0.43 -22.65
C GLU A 187 -1.76 -0.11 -21.93
N SER A 188 -1.73 0.86 -21.03
CA SER A 188 -2.91 1.35 -20.31
C SER A 188 -2.85 2.86 -20.08
N SER A 189 -4.01 3.49 -19.89
CA SER A 189 -4.12 4.89 -19.50
C SER A 189 -5.35 5.08 -18.63
N GLY A 190 -5.35 6.12 -17.79
CA GLY A 190 -6.49 6.39 -16.94
C GLY A 190 -6.19 7.32 -15.78
N THR A 191 -7.07 7.24 -14.78
CA THR A 191 -6.92 7.95 -13.51
C THR A 191 -7.13 6.95 -12.38
N LEU A 192 -6.22 6.95 -11.41
CA LEU A 192 -6.28 6.12 -10.21
C LEU A 192 -6.35 7.03 -8.99
N TYR A 193 -6.99 6.52 -7.93
CA TYR A 193 -6.99 7.17 -6.63
C TYR A 193 -6.56 6.16 -5.57
N PHE A 194 -5.62 6.58 -4.73
CA PHE A 194 -5.10 5.79 -3.62
C PHE A 194 -5.22 6.57 -2.33
N ASP A 195 -5.53 5.87 -1.24
CA ASP A 195 -5.72 6.47 0.07
C ASP A 195 -5.28 5.49 1.15
N ARG A 196 -4.90 6.01 2.32
CA ARG A 196 -4.64 5.26 3.56
C ARG A 196 -3.80 3.99 3.36
N VAL A 197 -2.51 4.19 3.13
CA VAL A 197 -1.51 3.12 3.10
C VAL A 197 -1.14 2.71 4.52
N GLU A 198 -1.22 1.43 4.82
CA GLU A 198 -1.00 0.88 6.15
C GLU A 198 -0.30 -0.49 6.13
N LEU A 199 0.31 -0.84 7.27
CA LEU A 199 0.83 -2.18 7.55
C LEU A 199 -0.21 -2.97 8.35
N ILE A 200 -0.54 -4.17 7.87
CA ILE A 200 -1.54 -5.05 8.47
C ILE A 200 -0.89 -5.92 9.55
N LYS A 201 -1.45 -5.90 10.77
CA LYS A 201 -0.96 -6.76 11.86
C LYS A 201 -1.23 -8.24 11.60
N LYS A 202 -0.31 -9.09 12.08
CA LYS A 202 -0.44 -10.56 12.11
C LYS A 202 -1.59 -11.02 13.01
#